data_AF-A0A1G2UZ72-F1
#
_entry.id   AF-A0A1G2UZ72-F1
#
_cell.length_a   1.000
_cell.length_b   1.000
_cell.length_c   1.000
_cell.angle_alpha   90.00
_cell.angle_beta   90.00
_cell.angle_gamma   90.00
#
_symmetry.space_group_name_H-M   'P 1'
#
loop_
_entity.id
_entity.type
_entity.pdbx_description
1 polymer ?
#
loop_
_entity_poly.entity_id
_entity_poly.type
_entity_poly.pdbx_seq_one_letter_code
_entity_poly.pdbx_strand_id
1 'polypeptide(L)'
;MEQTVTIVERKPFHEAVISMIQQASRDELETIGTLLIKTRIPKGHDEIVEAWRARCLEMGWADVSIRYVEEDVLLHKRQLETAKEEKESNPLDRFRFEDEKNA
;
A
#
# COMPACT_ATOMS: atom_id res chain seq x y z
N MET A 1 -19.77 -15.73 -33.85
CA MET A 1 -19.34 -14.56 -33.08
C MET A 1 -18.19 -15.02 -32.21
N GLU A 2 -16.95 -14.77 -32.63
CA GLU A 2 -15.76 -15.08 -31.81
C GLU A 2 -15.71 -14.08 -30.66
N GLN A 3 -15.70 -14.57 -29.42
CA GLN A 3 -15.44 -13.73 -28.25
C GLN A 3 -13.94 -13.54 -28.14
N THR A 4 -13.47 -12.31 -28.34
CA THR A 4 -12.10 -11.91 -28.05
C THR A 4 -11.93 -11.83 -26.53
N VAL A 5 -11.18 -12.76 -25.96
CA VAL A 5 -10.81 -12.73 -24.54
C VAL A 5 -9.70 -11.72 -24.35
N THR A 6 -10.01 -10.55 -23.80
CA THR A 6 -9.01 -9.59 -23.35
C THR A 6 -8.30 -10.13 -22.11
N ILE A 7 -7.03 -10.49 -22.24
CA ILE A 7 -6.17 -10.84 -21.11
C ILE A 7 -5.85 -9.53 -20.39
N VAL A 8 -6.51 -9.28 -19.25
CA VAL A 8 -6.19 -8.12 -18.41
C VAL A 8 -4.94 -8.45 -17.61
N GLU A 9 -3.81 -7.83 -17.97
CA GLU A 9 -2.58 -7.91 -17.18
C GLU A 9 -2.85 -7.39 -15.76
N ARG A 10 -2.63 -8.26 -14.76
CA ARG A 10 -2.79 -7.89 -13.35
C ARG A 10 -1.56 -7.14 -12.89
N LYS A 11 -1.70 -5.85 -12.63
CA LYS A 11 -0.65 -5.03 -12.02
C LYS A 11 -0.52 -5.32 -10.52
N PRO A 12 0.68 -5.19 -9.94
CA PRO A 12 0.86 -5.11 -8.49
C PRO A 12 -0.05 -4.05 -7.87
N PHE A 13 -0.53 -4.30 -6.64
CA PHE A 13 -1.51 -3.44 -5.97
C PHE A 13 -1.11 -1.95 -5.95
N HIS A 14 0.10 -1.62 -5.50
CA HIS A 14 0.59 -0.23 -5.46
C HIS A 14 0.60 0.46 -6.83
N GLU A 15 0.94 -0.25 -7.92
CA GLU A 15 0.89 0.31 -9.28
C GLU A 15 -0.55 0.58 -9.75
N ALA A 16 -1.49 -0.31 -9.39
CA ALA A 16 -2.90 -0.09 -9.68
C ALA A 16 -3.43 1.14 -8.91
N VAL A 17 -3.06 1.28 -7.64
CA VAL A 17 -3.43 2.44 -6.80
C VAL A 17 -2.85 3.74 -7.36
N ILE A 18 -1.57 3.77 -7.73
CA ILE A 18 -0.93 4.95 -8.34
C ILE A 18 -1.65 5.32 -9.64
N SER A 19 -1.95 4.34 -10.49
CA SER A 19 -2.70 4.56 -11.73
C SER A 19 -4.10 5.13 -11.46
N MET A 20 -4.79 4.69 -10.41
CA MET A 20 -6.09 5.23 -10.02
C MET A 20 -5.97 6.66 -9.53
N ILE A 21 -4.99 6.97 -8.66
CA ILE A 21 -4.75 8.32 -8.14
C ILE A 21 -4.54 9.31 -9.28
N GLN A 22 -3.66 8.97 -10.24
CA GLN A 22 -3.32 9.86 -11.36
C GLN A 22 -4.50 10.19 -12.26
N GLN A 23 -5.49 9.30 -12.36
CA GLN A 23 -6.65 9.45 -13.24
C GLN A 23 -7.90 9.94 -12.48
N ALA A 24 -7.89 9.85 -11.15
CA ALA A 24 -9.04 10.18 -10.32
C ALA A 24 -9.47 11.64 -10.50
N SER A 25 -10.78 11.84 -10.54
CA SER A 25 -11.43 13.12 -10.25
C SER A 25 -11.33 13.46 -8.76
N ARG A 26 -11.78 14.66 -8.38
CA ARG A 26 -11.70 15.13 -6.99
C ARG A 26 -12.43 14.20 -6.01
N ASP A 27 -13.65 13.81 -6.33
CA ASP A 27 -14.50 12.99 -5.46
C ASP A 27 -13.96 11.56 -5.34
N GLU A 28 -13.42 11.03 -6.45
CA GLU A 28 -12.73 9.75 -6.46
C GLU A 28 -11.46 9.80 -5.59
N LEU A 29 -10.74 10.92 -5.62
CA LEU A 29 -9.52 11.10 -4.83
C LEU A 29 -9.84 11.12 -3.32
N GLU A 30 -10.94 11.74 -2.88
CA GLU A 30 -11.41 11.68 -1.48
C GLU A 30 -11.71 10.23 -1.05
N THR A 31 -12.36 9.48 -1.93
CA THR A 31 -12.67 8.06 -1.69
C THR A 31 -11.40 7.23 -1.60
N ILE A 32 -10.45 7.44 -2.52
CA ILE A 32 -9.15 6.78 -2.52
C ILE A 32 -8.37 7.11 -1.24
N GLY A 33 -8.34 8.38 -0.82
CA GLY A 33 -7.67 8.79 0.42
C GLY A 33 -8.21 8.05 1.64
N THR A 34 -9.54 7.94 1.74
CA THR A 34 -10.20 7.16 2.81
C THR A 34 -9.79 5.68 2.76
N LEU A 35 -9.69 5.10 1.57
CA LEU A 35 -9.26 3.70 1.41
C LEU A 35 -7.79 3.51 1.79
N LEU A 36 -6.90 4.44 1.43
CA LEU A 36 -5.48 4.38 1.78
C LEU A 36 -5.27 4.36 3.29
N ILE A 37 -6.03 5.17 4.03
CA ILE A 37 -5.98 5.22 5.51
C ILE A 37 -6.50 3.92 6.14
N LYS A 38 -7.48 3.26 5.52
CA LYS A 38 -8.14 2.07 6.11
C LYS A 38 -7.57 0.74 5.63
N THR A 39 -6.71 0.75 4.62
CA THR A 39 -6.23 -0.46 3.97
C THR A 39 -4.78 -0.74 4.36
N ARG A 40 -4.51 -2.01 4.68
CA ARG A 40 -3.13 -2.47 4.87
C ARG A 40 -2.41 -2.54 3.53
N ILE A 41 -1.43 -1.65 3.33
CA ILE A 41 -0.61 -1.57 2.13
C ILE A 41 0.66 -2.44 2.34
N PRO A 42 0.90 -3.50 1.56
CA PRO A 42 2.05 -4.37 1.82
C PRO A 42 3.41 -3.75 1.45
N LYS A 43 3.43 -2.89 0.43
CA LYS A 43 4.62 -2.24 -0.13
C LYS A 43 4.22 -1.06 -1.02
N GLY A 44 5.19 -0.23 -1.40
CA GLY A 44 4.99 0.90 -2.33
C GLY A 44 4.46 2.16 -1.65
N HIS A 45 4.71 2.35 -0.36
CA HIS A 45 4.17 3.46 0.43
C HIS A 45 4.67 4.81 -0.08
N ASP A 46 5.97 4.91 -0.42
CA ASP A 46 6.59 6.18 -0.82
C ASP A 46 6.05 6.62 -2.18
N GLU A 47 5.93 5.68 -3.14
CA GLU A 47 5.43 5.94 -4.48
C GLU A 47 3.93 6.32 -4.46
N ILE A 48 3.15 5.72 -3.56
CA ILE A 48 1.75 6.10 -3.33
C ILE A 48 1.66 7.52 -2.77
N VAL A 49 2.51 7.86 -1.79
CA VAL A 49 2.56 9.20 -1.18
C VAL A 49 2.94 10.25 -2.22
N GLU A 50 3.97 9.99 -3.03
CA GLU A 50 4.38 10.90 -4.10
C GLU A 50 3.27 11.12 -5.14
N ALA A 51 2.60 10.04 -5.57
CA ALA A 51 1.48 10.13 -6.51
C ALA A 51 0.30 10.90 -5.92
N TRP A 52 -0.06 10.63 -4.66
CA TRP A 52 -1.11 11.32 -3.93
C TRP A 52 -0.85 12.82 -3.84
N ARG A 53 0.36 13.19 -3.41
CA ARG A 53 0.79 14.58 -3.26
C ARG A 53 0.73 15.32 -4.58
N ALA A 54 1.30 14.74 -5.63
CA ALA A 54 1.33 15.34 -6.95
C ALA A 54 -0.09 15.61 -7.47
N ARG A 55 -0.99 14.63 -7.34
CA ARG A 55 -2.38 14.79 -7.80
C ARG A 55 -3.15 15.82 -7.00
N CYS A 56 -3.00 15.83 -5.68
CA CYS A 56 -3.66 16.82 -4.82
C CYS A 56 -3.21 18.26 -5.14
N LEU A 57 -1.90 18.44 -5.37
CA LEU A 57 -1.35 19.74 -5.77
C LEU A 57 -1.88 20.18 -7.14
N GLU A 58 -1.97 19.27 -8.12
CA GLU A 58 -2.57 19.54 -9.43
C GLU A 58 -4.03 20.01 -9.31
N MET A 59 -4.78 19.45 -8.36
CA MET A 59 -6.17 19.83 -8.08
C MET A 59 -6.33 21.06 -7.17
N GLY A 60 -5.24 21.68 -6.71
CA GLY A 60 -5.28 22.84 -5.83
C GLY A 60 -5.82 22.54 -4.43
N TRP A 61 -5.59 21.33 -3.90
CA TRP A 61 -5.96 20.99 -2.54
C TRP A 61 -5.09 21.74 -1.52
N ALA A 62 -5.68 22.02 -0.35
CA ALA A 62 -4.95 22.62 0.75
C ALA A 62 -3.97 21.61 1.35
N ASP A 63 -2.76 22.07 1.67
CA ASP A 63 -1.65 21.26 2.21
C ASP A 63 -2.05 20.41 3.43
N VAL A 64 -2.94 20.94 4.29
CA VAL A 64 -3.48 20.22 5.45
C VAL A 64 -4.24 18.94 5.06
N SER A 65 -5.04 18.97 3.98
CA SER A 65 -5.80 17.81 3.51
C SER A 65 -4.89 16.77 2.87
N ILE A 66 -3.78 17.21 2.27
CA ILE A 66 -2.79 16.33 1.66
C ILE A 66 -2.07 15.53 2.75
N ARG A 67 -1.55 16.23 3.78
CA ARG A 67 -0.76 15.63 4.87
C ARG A 67 -1.47 14.54 5.64
N TYR A 68 -2.79 14.65 5.83
CA TYR A 68 -3.53 13.66 6.60
C TYR A 68 -3.37 12.23 6.06
N VAL A 69 -3.52 12.05 4.74
CA VAL A 69 -3.35 10.73 4.10
C VAL A 69 -1.87 10.33 4.06
N GLU A 70 -0.97 11.28 3.80
CA GLU A 70 0.48 11.00 3.76
C GLU A 70 0.99 10.47 5.11
N GLU A 71 0.59 11.10 6.21
CA GLU A 71 1.02 10.74 7.56
C GLU A 71 0.54 9.33 7.95
N ASP A 72 -0.70 8.98 7.64
CA ASP A 72 -1.26 7.65 7.91
C ASP A 72 -0.56 6.56 7.07
N VAL A 73 -0.35 6.80 5.77
CA VAL A 73 0.36 5.85 4.90
C VAL A 73 1.81 5.63 5.37
N LEU A 74 2.50 6.71 5.79
CA LEU A 74 3.86 6.59 6.33
C LEU A 74 3.89 5.95 7.74
N LEU A 75 2.84 6.15 8.54
CA LEU A 75 2.71 5.45 9.83
C LEU A 75 2.54 3.95 9.62
N HIS A 76 1.73 3.53 8.65
CA HIS A 76 1.60 2.12 8.27
C HIS A 76 2.93 1.50 7.85
N LYS A 77 3.74 2.23 7.06
CA LYS A 77 5.09 1.80 6.67
C LYS A 77 5.95 1.48 7.90
N ARG A 78 6.02 2.40 8.86
CA ARG A 78 6.80 2.24 10.09
C ARG A 78 6.34 1.04 10.92
N GLN A 79 5.02 0.86 11.09
CA GLN A 79 4.47 -0.28 11.82
C GLN A 79 4.85 -1.63 11.18
N LEU A 80 4.90 -1.70 9.84
CA LEU A 80 5.31 -2.91 9.14
C LEU A 80 6.81 -3.21 9.27
N GLU A 81 7.65 -2.18 9.33
CA GLU A 81 9.09 -2.32 9.55
C GLU A 81 9.37 -2.85 10.96
N THR A 82 8.77 -2.24 11.99
CA THR A 82 8.90 -2.72 13.38
C THR A 82 8.41 -4.16 13.54
N ALA A 83 7.26 -4.51 12.94
CA ALA A 83 6.73 -5.87 13.01
C ALA A 83 7.60 -6.92 12.29
N LYS A 84 8.42 -6.50 11.30
CA LYS A 84 9.40 -7.40 10.66
C LYS A 84 10.62 -7.60 11.56
N GLU A 85 11.14 -6.51 12.13
CA GLU A 85 12.27 -6.55 13.06
C GLU A 85 11.97 -7.37 14.32
N GLU A 86 10.76 -7.29 14.87
CA GLU A 86 10.32 -8.10 16.02
C GLU A 86 10.25 -9.61 15.71
N LYS A 87 9.81 -9.97 14.50
CA LYS A 87 9.78 -11.38 14.07
C LYS A 87 11.18 -11.93 13.81
N GLU A 88 12.06 -11.11 13.26
CA GLU A 88 13.42 -11.51 12.92
C GLU A 88 14.35 -11.56 14.16
N SER A 89 14.01 -10.79 15.21
CA SER A 89 14.74 -10.76 16.48
C SER A 89 14.26 -11.76 17.53
N ASN A 90 13.19 -12.54 17.29
CA ASN A 90 12.72 -13.58 18.21
C ASN A 90 13.43 -14.93 17.95
N PRO A 91 14.39 -15.37 18.80
CA PRO A 91 15.17 -16.59 18.58
C PRO A 91 14.35 -17.89 18.70
N LEU A 92 13.10 -17.84 19.19
CA LEU A 92 12.24 -19.01 19.35
C LEU A 92 11.59 -19.51 18.05
N ASP A 93 11.53 -18.70 16.98
CA ASP A 93 11.03 -19.14 15.67
C ASP A 93 12.10 -19.86 14.83
N ARG A 94 13.38 -19.85 15.26
CA ARG A 94 14.50 -20.48 14.55
C ARG A 94 14.73 -21.96 14.91
N PHE A 95 14.11 -22.46 15.98
CA PHE A 95 14.46 -23.75 16.60
C PHE A 95 13.40 -24.85 16.52
N ARG A 96 12.38 -24.74 15.67
CA ARG A 96 11.27 -25.71 15.65
C ARG A 96 11.27 -26.62 14.44
N PHE A 97 12.35 -27.31 14.07
CA PHE A 97 12.29 -28.45 13.13
C PHE A 97 13.50 -29.39 13.18
N GLU A 98 13.89 -30.00 14.32
CA GLU A 98 14.81 -31.18 14.25
C GLU A 98 14.50 -32.37 15.20
N ASP A 99 13.42 -32.38 15.98
CA ASP A 99 13.16 -33.46 16.97
C ASP A 99 11.97 -34.40 16.66
N GLU A 100 11.61 -34.64 15.39
CA GLU A 100 10.58 -35.64 15.02
C GLU A 100 11.07 -36.69 14.00
N LYS A 101 12.34 -37.14 14.12
CA LYS A 101 12.84 -38.27 13.30
C LYS A 101 13.45 -39.44 14.09
N ASN A 102 13.26 -39.51 15.41
CA ASN A 102 13.60 -40.69 16.20
C ASN A 102 12.53 -40.98 17.24
N ALA A 103 11.43 -41.58 16.80
CA ALA A 103 10.53 -42.36 17.66
C ALA A 103 9.99 -43.55 16.85
#